data_AF-A0A0K8MC22-F1
#
_entry.id   AF-A0A0K8MC22-F1
#
_cell.length_a   1.000
_cell.length_b   1.000
_cell.length_c   1.000
_cell.angle_alpha   90.00
_cell.angle_beta   90.00
_cell.angle_gamma   90.00
#
_symmetry.space_group_name_H-M   'P 1'
#
loop_
_entity.id
_entity.type
_entity.pdbx_description
1 polymer ?
#
loop_
_entity_poly.entity_id
_entity_poly.type
_entity_poly.pdbx_seq_one_letter_code
_entity_poly.pdbx_strand_id
1 'polypeptide(L)'
;MITEEKLASFGAEKLARMLFSLYESQKGIRKPLDMMIAAMDEKPKKIVSMIQKEISALKRSSRFIDYDESGDFAQRLNALRRGIVGDLTEKSPEDALSCLLDFLDLQDKIFERCDDSNGSIGDVFVQACCDLGHIYEKTNVSSEDVANTVFTRFINNGYGVYDEMIGNCKEKLGVEGLTLLREKFEQNVTVQNARIVRLGLQSIADCRKDVDAYMRACNFEGMPHAHDHLEIARRLIEHWRGEEALQWLDKMDVPTSHPWESERQALKVQALETCGSYDKAQDERMVLAPEVK
;
A
#
# COMPACT_ATOMS: atom_id res chain seq x y z
N MET A 1 -25.21 18.65 14.97
CA MET A 1 -24.14 18.34 14.02
C MET A 1 -24.44 19.01 12.68
N ILE A 2 -23.43 19.63 12.07
CA ILE A 2 -23.48 20.16 10.70
C ILE A 2 -23.36 18.96 9.75
N THR A 3 -24.18 18.91 8.69
CA THR A 3 -24.11 17.87 7.64
C THR A 3 -24.00 18.54 6.27
N GLU A 4 -23.47 17.81 5.28
CA GLU A 4 -23.33 18.31 3.91
C GLU A 4 -24.69 18.66 3.29
N GLU A 5 -25.76 17.88 3.54
CA GLU A 5 -27.08 18.20 2.97
C GLU A 5 -27.64 19.51 3.52
N LYS A 6 -27.40 19.79 4.82
CA LYS A 6 -27.80 21.06 5.42
C LYS A 6 -27.01 22.23 4.84
N LEU A 7 -25.72 22.06 4.57
CA LEU A 7 -24.92 23.09 3.90
C LEU A 7 -25.41 23.30 2.45
N ALA A 8 -25.65 22.22 1.70
CA ALA A 8 -26.16 22.28 0.34
C ALA A 8 -27.51 23.02 0.27
N SER A 9 -28.39 22.84 1.27
CA SER A 9 -29.68 23.55 1.36
C SER A 9 -29.57 25.08 1.42
N PHE A 10 -28.39 25.64 1.73
CA PHE A 10 -28.16 27.09 1.72
C PHE A 10 -28.07 27.67 0.31
N GLY A 11 -27.85 26.84 -0.72
CA GLY A 11 -27.69 27.26 -2.10
C GLY A 11 -26.32 27.88 -2.41
N ALA A 12 -25.95 27.86 -3.70
CA ALA A 12 -24.62 28.21 -4.17
C ALA A 12 -24.21 29.65 -3.78
N GLU A 13 -25.10 30.64 -3.92
CA GLU A 13 -24.77 32.04 -3.63
C GLU A 13 -24.44 32.30 -2.15
N LYS A 14 -25.18 31.65 -1.23
CA LYS A 14 -24.96 31.83 0.20
C LYS A 14 -23.67 31.14 0.63
N LEU A 15 -23.41 29.94 0.11
CA LEU A 15 -22.16 29.21 0.34
C LEU A 15 -20.95 29.97 -0.22
N ALA A 16 -21.05 30.54 -1.42
CA ALA A 16 -19.98 31.33 -2.02
C ALA A 16 -19.65 32.57 -1.18
N ARG A 17 -20.67 33.29 -0.67
CA ARG A 17 -20.46 34.43 0.24
C ARG A 17 -19.79 34.02 1.55
N MET A 18 -20.21 32.89 2.13
CA MET A 18 -19.59 32.36 3.35
C MET A 18 -18.13 31.95 3.11
N LEU A 19 -17.85 31.23 2.03
CA LEU A 19 -16.50 30.83 1.65
C LEU A 19 -15.59 32.03 1.38
N PHE A 20 -16.11 33.07 0.71
CA PHE A 20 -15.35 34.29 0.46
C PHE A 20 -15.02 35.04 1.76
N SER A 21 -15.97 35.16 2.69
CA SER A 21 -15.72 35.75 4.00
C SER A 21 -14.67 34.97 4.80
N LEU A 22 -14.70 33.63 4.74
CA LEU A 22 -13.69 32.77 5.34
C LEU A 22 -12.32 32.93 4.66
N TYR A 23 -12.29 33.04 3.33
CA TYR A 23 -11.06 33.28 2.56
C TYR A 23 -10.39 34.61 2.95
N GLU A 24 -11.16 35.68 3.16
CA GLU A 24 -10.64 36.98 3.58
C GLU A 24 -10.11 36.94 5.03
N SER A 25 -10.85 36.30 5.94
CA SER A 25 -10.58 36.33 7.39
C SER A 25 -9.61 35.24 7.89
N GLN A 26 -9.52 34.08 7.22
CA GLN A 26 -8.74 32.93 7.67
C GLN A 26 -7.64 32.55 6.67
N LYS A 27 -6.38 32.72 7.08
CA LYS A 27 -5.22 32.40 6.22
C LYS A 27 -5.16 30.93 5.81
N GLY A 28 -5.63 30.01 6.67
CA GLY A 28 -5.59 28.56 6.41
C GLY A 28 -6.45 28.12 5.23
N ILE A 29 -7.51 28.85 4.90
CA ILE A 29 -8.47 28.49 3.82
C ILE A 29 -8.01 29.01 2.45
N ARG A 30 -7.15 30.03 2.42
CA ARG A 30 -6.77 30.70 1.16
C ARG A 30 -6.18 29.76 0.14
N LYS A 31 -5.12 29.06 0.52
CA LYS A 31 -4.39 28.17 -0.40
C LYS A 31 -5.23 26.96 -0.87
N PRO A 32 -5.96 26.24 0.02
CA PRO A 32 -6.90 25.22 -0.42
C PRO A 32 -7.93 25.74 -1.44
N LEU A 33 -8.52 26.91 -1.18
CA LEU A 33 -9.51 27.48 -2.10
C LEU A 33 -8.88 27.94 -3.42
N ASP A 34 -7.69 28.54 -3.39
CA ASP A 34 -6.94 28.93 -4.60
C ASP A 34 -6.62 27.71 -5.48
N MET A 35 -6.25 26.58 -4.85
CA MET A 35 -6.01 25.31 -5.55
C MET A 35 -7.30 24.76 -6.15
N MET A 36 -8.41 24.76 -5.42
CA MET A 36 -9.72 24.34 -5.93
C MET A 36 -10.15 25.19 -7.12
N ILE A 37 -9.98 26.52 -7.06
CA ILE A 37 -10.29 27.42 -8.18
C ILE A 37 -9.37 27.13 -9.37
N ALA A 38 -8.07 26.95 -9.15
CA ALA A 38 -7.14 26.57 -10.22
C ALA A 38 -7.45 25.20 -10.83
N ALA A 39 -8.02 24.28 -10.04
CA ALA A 39 -8.51 23.00 -10.51
C ALA A 39 -9.73 23.15 -11.44
N MET A 40 -10.45 24.28 -11.41
CA MET A 40 -11.58 24.53 -12.32
C MET A 40 -11.14 24.98 -13.71
N ASP A 41 -9.94 25.54 -13.86
CA ASP A 41 -9.42 26.00 -15.15
C ASP A 41 -9.38 24.85 -16.18
N GLU A 42 -9.72 25.10 -17.44
CA GLU A 42 -9.69 24.07 -18.50
C GLU A 42 -8.29 23.47 -18.66
N LYS A 43 -7.23 24.27 -18.45
CA LYS A 43 -5.84 23.84 -18.58
C LYS A 43 -5.23 23.59 -17.20
N PRO A 44 -4.57 22.43 -16.98
CA PRO A 44 -4.04 22.04 -15.66
C PRO A 44 -2.80 22.85 -15.23
N LYS A 45 -2.23 23.69 -16.09
CA LYS A 45 -0.94 24.37 -15.85
C LYS A 45 -0.86 25.10 -14.50
N LYS A 46 -1.93 25.78 -14.10
CA LYS A 46 -1.94 26.58 -12.88
C LYS A 46 -1.92 25.68 -11.64
N ILE A 47 -2.79 24.67 -11.58
CA ILE A 47 -2.83 23.71 -10.48
C ILE A 47 -1.53 22.92 -10.37
N VAL A 48 -0.98 22.45 -11.49
CA VAL A 48 0.33 21.76 -11.54
C VAL A 48 1.43 22.63 -10.95
N SER A 49 1.53 23.89 -11.39
CA SER A 49 2.54 24.82 -10.84
C SER A 49 2.37 25.06 -9.34
N MET A 50 1.13 25.14 -8.85
CA MET A 50 0.85 25.33 -7.42
C MET A 50 1.23 24.11 -6.59
N ILE A 51 0.93 22.90 -7.08
CA ILE A 51 1.31 21.63 -6.45
C ILE A 51 2.83 21.49 -6.40
N GLN A 52 3.51 21.66 -7.54
CA GLN A 52 4.98 21.57 -7.62
C GLN A 52 5.68 22.57 -6.69
N LYS A 53 5.15 23.80 -6.56
CA LYS A 53 5.65 24.79 -5.59
C LYS A 53 5.48 24.32 -4.16
N GLU A 54 4.36 23.66 -3.84
CA GLU A 54 4.14 23.14 -2.49
C GLU A 54 5.05 21.96 -2.16
N ILE A 55 5.19 21.00 -3.08
CA ILE A 55 6.14 19.89 -2.95
C ILE A 55 7.56 20.45 -2.75
N SER A 56 7.95 21.44 -3.55
CA SER A 56 9.26 22.11 -3.42
C SER A 56 9.43 22.82 -2.07
N ALA A 57 8.36 23.41 -1.52
CA ALA A 57 8.40 24.05 -0.21
C ALA A 57 8.56 23.01 0.92
N LEU A 58 7.81 21.89 0.85
CA LEU A 58 7.94 20.77 1.77
C LEU A 58 9.35 20.17 1.72
N LYS A 59 9.89 19.97 0.52
CA LYS A 59 11.25 19.45 0.29
C LYS A 59 12.33 20.37 0.86
N ARG A 60 12.15 21.69 0.85
CA ARG A 60 13.12 22.65 1.42
C ARG A 60 12.99 22.82 2.94
N SER A 61 11.81 22.56 3.50
CA SER A 61 11.60 22.70 4.94
C SER A 61 12.44 21.69 5.72
N SER A 62 13.06 22.16 6.80
CA SER A 62 13.87 21.36 7.72
C SER A 62 13.39 21.46 9.17
N ARG A 63 12.26 22.15 9.42
CA ARG A 63 11.70 22.28 10.76
C ARG A 63 11.24 20.89 11.22
N PHE A 64 11.61 20.53 12.45
CA PHE A 64 11.07 19.35 13.10
C PHE A 64 9.57 19.55 13.40
N ILE A 65 8.79 18.48 13.29
CA ILE A 65 7.35 18.46 13.55
C ILE A 65 7.12 17.52 14.71
N ASP A 66 6.77 18.10 15.86
CA ASP A 66 6.54 17.35 17.09
C ASP A 66 5.21 16.57 17.02
N TYR A 67 5.04 15.61 17.93
CA TYR A 67 3.86 14.74 18.00
C TYR A 67 2.54 15.52 17.98
N ASP A 68 2.44 16.62 18.72
CA ASP A 68 1.23 17.45 18.80
C ASP A 68 0.87 18.15 17.48
N GLU A 69 1.84 18.35 16.58
CA GLU A 69 1.65 18.97 15.26
C GLU A 69 1.50 17.93 14.13
N SER A 70 1.81 16.65 14.42
CA SER A 70 1.84 15.57 13.42
C SER A 70 0.49 15.41 12.70
N GLY A 71 -0.62 15.48 13.44
CA GLY A 71 -1.97 15.34 12.90
C GLY A 71 -2.35 16.45 11.91
N ASP A 72 -2.07 17.71 12.27
CA ASP A 72 -2.33 18.86 11.38
C ASP A 72 -1.42 18.81 10.13
N PHE A 73 -0.18 18.35 10.30
CA PHE A 73 0.74 18.17 9.18
C PHE A 73 0.30 17.04 8.24
N ALA A 74 -0.14 15.91 8.78
CA ALA A 74 -0.72 14.80 8.02
C ALA A 74 -1.96 15.25 7.23
N GLN A 75 -2.85 16.04 7.85
CA GLN A 75 -4.00 16.62 7.14
C GLN A 75 -3.59 17.52 5.97
N ARG A 76 -2.54 18.33 6.16
CA ARG A 76 -2.00 19.17 5.08
C ARG A 76 -1.42 18.33 3.93
N LEU A 77 -0.67 17.28 4.24
CA LEU A 77 -0.14 16.35 3.22
C LEU A 77 -1.28 15.64 2.49
N ASN A 78 -2.29 15.18 3.22
CA ASN A 78 -3.45 14.51 2.64
C ASN A 78 -4.27 15.45 1.75
N ALA A 79 -4.41 16.74 2.11
CA ALA A 79 -5.06 17.73 1.26
C ALA A 79 -4.29 17.93 -0.06
N LEU A 80 -2.96 17.97 -0.01
CA LEU A 80 -2.13 18.04 -1.22
C LEU A 80 -2.28 16.78 -2.08
N ARG A 81 -2.21 15.59 -1.48
CA ARG A 81 -2.46 14.29 -2.15
C ARG A 81 -3.81 14.29 -2.86
N ARG A 82 -4.89 14.66 -2.16
CA ARG A 82 -6.24 14.72 -2.73
C ARG A 82 -6.34 15.72 -3.89
N GLY A 83 -5.61 16.83 -3.84
CA GLY A 83 -5.54 17.79 -4.94
C GLY A 83 -4.88 17.22 -6.20
N ILE A 84 -3.91 16.31 -6.04
CA ILE A 84 -3.24 15.60 -7.15
C ILE A 84 -4.18 14.52 -7.73
N VAL A 85 -4.77 13.71 -6.85
CA VAL A 85 -5.52 12.49 -7.23
C VAL A 85 -6.95 12.80 -7.69
N GLY A 86 -7.51 13.95 -7.30
CA GLY A 86 -8.82 14.41 -7.76
C GLY A 86 -8.79 14.95 -9.19
N ASP A 87 -9.21 16.21 -9.35
CA ASP A 87 -9.44 16.82 -10.67
C ASP A 87 -8.24 16.78 -11.62
N LEU A 88 -7.01 16.82 -11.09
CA LEU A 88 -5.81 16.78 -11.93
C LEU A 88 -5.65 15.43 -12.63
N THR A 89 -6.03 14.33 -12.00
CA THR A 89 -5.97 12.99 -12.61
C THR A 89 -6.92 12.86 -13.79
N GLU A 90 -8.12 13.45 -13.73
CA GLU A 90 -9.06 13.43 -14.86
C GLU A 90 -8.63 14.35 -16.01
N LYS A 91 -7.99 15.48 -15.69
CA LYS A 91 -7.61 16.50 -16.68
C LYS A 91 -6.28 16.22 -17.36
N SER A 92 -5.33 15.68 -16.62
CA SER A 92 -3.95 15.41 -17.07
C SER A 92 -3.34 14.30 -16.21
N PRO A 93 -3.65 13.02 -16.53
CA PRO A 93 -3.11 11.87 -15.82
C PRO A 93 -1.58 11.90 -15.74
N GLU A 94 -0.90 12.35 -16.79
CA GLU A 94 0.56 12.42 -16.85
C GLU A 94 1.13 13.45 -15.87
N ASP A 95 0.52 14.64 -15.77
CA ASP A 95 0.93 15.65 -14.79
C ASP A 95 0.62 15.19 -13.36
N ALA A 96 -0.53 14.53 -13.15
CA ALA A 96 -0.92 13.95 -11.87
C ALA A 96 0.10 12.89 -11.42
N LEU A 97 0.47 11.99 -12.33
CA LEU A 97 1.48 10.96 -12.09
C LEU A 97 2.82 11.58 -11.69
N SER A 98 3.30 12.55 -12.47
CA SER A 98 4.55 13.25 -12.16
C SER A 98 4.51 13.90 -10.78
N CYS A 99 3.42 14.59 -10.45
CA CYS A 99 3.27 15.26 -9.16
C CYS A 99 3.18 14.26 -8.00
N LEU A 100 2.51 13.11 -8.19
CA LEU A 100 2.37 12.10 -7.13
C LEU A 100 3.69 11.37 -6.87
N LEU A 101 4.47 11.09 -7.92
CA LEU A 101 5.83 10.56 -7.78
C LEU A 101 6.74 11.55 -7.04
N ASP A 102 6.70 12.84 -7.39
CA ASP A 102 7.43 13.89 -6.68
C ASP A 102 6.98 14.04 -5.22
N PHE A 103 5.69 13.82 -4.94
CA PHE A 103 5.15 13.82 -3.59
C PHE A 103 5.67 12.63 -2.77
N LEU A 104 5.68 11.43 -3.35
CA LEU A 104 6.21 10.21 -2.70
C LEU A 104 7.71 10.33 -2.42
N ASP A 105 8.47 11.02 -3.26
CA ASP A 105 9.89 11.33 -3.03
C ASP A 105 10.14 12.22 -1.79
N LEU A 106 9.11 12.77 -1.16
CA LEU A 106 9.22 13.50 0.10
C LEU A 106 9.39 12.59 1.32
N GLN A 107 9.04 11.30 1.22
CA GLN A 107 8.87 10.40 2.37
C GLN A 107 10.07 10.41 3.33
N ASP A 108 11.29 10.19 2.82
CA ASP A 108 12.45 9.92 3.68
C ASP A 108 12.75 11.16 4.52
N LYS A 109 12.78 12.31 3.86
CA LYS A 109 13.01 13.60 4.51
C LYS A 109 11.88 13.98 5.46
N ILE A 110 10.65 13.57 5.18
CA ILE A 110 9.52 13.85 6.08
C ILE A 110 9.62 12.97 7.32
N PHE A 111 9.81 11.67 7.18
CA PHE A 111 9.95 10.77 8.33
C PHE A 111 11.16 11.10 9.20
N GLU A 112 12.27 11.54 8.61
CA GLU A 112 13.46 11.97 9.37
C GLU A 112 13.23 13.21 10.26
N ARG A 113 12.18 14.00 10.00
CA ARG A 113 11.93 15.27 10.71
C ARG A 113 10.55 15.36 11.36
N CYS A 114 9.81 14.27 11.44
CA CYS A 114 8.50 14.26 12.07
C CYS A 114 8.43 13.15 13.12
N ASP A 115 7.85 13.45 14.27
CA ASP A 115 7.37 12.41 15.18
C ASP A 115 6.04 11.87 14.65
N ASP A 116 6.13 10.76 13.90
CA ASP A 116 4.98 10.04 13.37
C ASP A 116 4.66 8.77 14.17
N SER A 117 4.88 8.79 15.48
CA SER A 117 4.64 7.60 16.34
C SER A 117 3.19 7.11 16.31
N ASN A 118 2.24 7.93 15.84
CA ASN A 118 0.83 7.54 15.64
C ASN A 118 0.53 7.01 14.23
N GLY A 119 1.49 7.04 13.29
CA GLY A 119 1.38 6.55 11.91
C GLY A 119 0.58 7.45 10.95
N SER A 120 0.09 8.60 11.40
CA SER A 120 -0.83 9.43 10.61
C SER A 120 -0.19 10.03 9.35
N ILE A 121 1.11 10.32 9.37
CA ILE A 121 1.86 10.80 8.19
C ILE A 121 2.15 9.62 7.27
N GLY A 122 2.56 8.47 7.83
CA GLY A 122 2.79 7.23 7.11
C GLY A 122 1.57 6.78 6.31
N ASP A 123 0.38 6.82 6.91
CA ASP A 123 -0.89 6.48 6.25
C ASP A 123 -1.13 7.33 4.99
N VAL A 124 -0.75 8.62 5.01
CA VAL A 124 -0.90 9.49 3.82
C VAL A 124 0.00 9.03 2.68
N PHE A 125 1.23 8.61 2.98
CA PHE A 125 2.17 8.12 1.98
C PHE A 125 1.77 6.74 1.44
N VAL A 126 1.33 5.83 2.31
CA VAL A 126 0.77 4.52 1.90
C VAL A 126 -0.43 4.73 0.98
N GLN A 127 -1.33 5.64 1.34
CA GLN A 127 -2.48 5.96 0.50
C GLN A 127 -2.06 6.60 -0.84
N ALA A 128 -1.06 7.49 -0.84
CA ALA A 128 -0.49 8.03 -2.08
C ALA A 128 0.13 6.95 -2.97
N CYS A 129 0.75 5.93 -2.39
CA CYS A 129 1.25 4.77 -3.14
C CYS A 129 0.09 3.96 -3.74
N CYS A 130 -1.02 3.81 -3.03
CA CYS A 130 -2.23 3.19 -3.57
C CYS A 130 -2.81 3.97 -4.75
N ASP A 131 -2.87 5.30 -4.65
CA ASP A 131 -3.39 6.16 -5.71
C ASP A 131 -2.57 6.07 -7.02
N LEU A 132 -1.26 5.78 -6.95
CA LEU A 132 -0.42 5.60 -8.14
C LEU A 132 -0.99 4.55 -9.10
N GLY A 133 -1.50 3.43 -8.56
CA GLY A 133 -2.09 2.37 -9.38
C GLY A 133 -3.23 2.89 -10.25
N HIS A 134 -4.15 3.63 -9.64
CA HIS A 134 -5.27 4.26 -10.33
C HIS A 134 -4.85 5.29 -11.38
N ILE A 135 -3.82 6.10 -11.08
CA ILE A 135 -3.33 7.09 -12.05
C ILE A 135 -2.67 6.37 -13.23
N TYR A 136 -1.85 5.35 -12.96
CA TYR A 136 -1.15 4.60 -13.99
C TYR A 136 -2.08 3.99 -15.03
N GLU A 137 -3.25 3.46 -14.62
CA GLU A 137 -4.30 2.96 -15.51
C GLU A 137 -4.83 4.01 -16.49
N LYS A 138 -4.77 5.30 -16.13
CA LYS A 138 -5.24 6.43 -16.96
C LYS A 138 -4.15 7.05 -17.83
N THR A 139 -2.91 6.59 -17.70
CA THR A 139 -1.76 7.12 -18.45
C THR A 139 -1.35 6.20 -19.60
N ASN A 140 -0.63 6.75 -20.58
CA ASN A 140 -0.02 5.97 -21.66
C ASN A 140 1.40 5.44 -21.33
N VAL A 141 1.80 5.44 -20.06
CA VAL A 141 3.11 4.90 -19.63
C VAL A 141 3.18 3.41 -19.97
N SER A 142 4.33 2.94 -20.45
CA SER A 142 4.52 1.53 -20.81
C SER A 142 4.58 0.63 -19.57
N SER A 143 4.21 -0.66 -19.69
CA SER A 143 4.36 -1.64 -18.61
C SER A 143 5.82 -1.77 -18.15
N GLU A 144 6.77 -1.61 -19.07
CA GLU A 144 8.21 -1.58 -18.79
C GLU A 144 8.61 -0.39 -17.91
N ASP A 145 8.15 0.82 -18.23
CA ASP A 145 8.46 2.02 -17.44
C ASP A 145 7.83 1.96 -16.04
N VAL A 146 6.62 1.40 -15.93
CA VAL A 146 5.99 1.14 -14.63
C VAL A 146 6.81 0.13 -13.84
N ALA A 147 7.21 -0.99 -14.45
CA ALA A 147 8.06 -1.99 -13.80
C ALA A 147 9.41 -1.40 -13.34
N ASN A 148 10.06 -0.55 -14.15
CA ASN A 148 11.28 0.14 -13.77
C ASN A 148 11.08 1.04 -12.55
N THR A 149 9.97 1.79 -12.53
CA THR A 149 9.64 2.69 -11.42
C THR A 149 9.32 1.92 -10.14
N VAL A 150 8.48 0.88 -10.25
CA VAL A 150 8.09 0.01 -9.14
C VAL A 150 9.32 -0.67 -8.54
N PHE A 151 10.18 -1.28 -9.36
CA PHE A 151 11.41 -1.92 -8.89
C PHE A 151 12.31 -0.94 -8.14
N THR A 152 12.56 0.24 -8.72
CA THR A 152 13.43 1.26 -8.13
C THR A 152 12.90 1.76 -6.79
N ARG A 153 11.59 1.93 -6.64
CA ARG A 153 10.99 2.39 -5.38
C ARG A 153 10.92 1.26 -4.36
N PHE A 154 10.51 0.06 -4.76
CA PHE A 154 10.38 -1.09 -3.88
C PHE A 154 11.71 -1.49 -3.24
N ILE A 155 12.82 -1.41 -3.98
CA ILE A 155 14.15 -1.71 -3.43
C ILE A 155 14.66 -0.63 -2.46
N ASN A 156 14.15 0.60 -2.59
CA ASN A 156 14.47 1.77 -1.76
C ASN A 156 13.30 2.11 -0.82
N ASN A 157 12.85 1.12 -0.06
CA ASN A 157 11.64 1.20 0.75
C ASN A 157 11.93 1.20 2.27
N GLY A 158 12.71 2.18 2.73
CA GLY A 158 13.20 2.24 4.12
C GLY A 158 12.10 2.34 5.18
N TYR A 159 10.95 2.91 4.81
CA TYR A 159 9.80 3.15 5.70
C TYR A 159 8.55 2.33 5.35
N GLY A 160 8.64 1.36 4.44
CA GLY A 160 7.52 0.48 4.10
C GLY A 160 6.39 1.10 3.25
N VAL A 161 6.51 2.36 2.82
CA VAL A 161 5.49 3.05 2.01
C VAL A 161 5.16 2.32 0.71
N TYR A 162 6.14 1.61 0.13
CA TYR A 162 5.99 0.90 -1.14
C TYR A 162 5.69 -0.59 -1.00
N ASP A 163 5.38 -1.08 0.20
CA ASP A 163 5.14 -2.51 0.46
C ASP A 163 4.04 -3.09 -0.47
N GLU A 164 2.99 -2.32 -0.70
CA GLU A 164 1.85 -2.72 -1.55
C GLU A 164 1.98 -2.24 -3.00
N MET A 165 3.09 -1.61 -3.39
CA MET A 165 3.20 -0.92 -4.68
C MET A 165 3.02 -1.86 -5.89
N ILE A 166 3.55 -3.09 -5.81
CA ILE A 166 3.41 -4.10 -6.86
C ILE A 166 1.93 -4.49 -7.04
N GLY A 167 1.23 -4.76 -5.93
CA GLY A 167 -0.20 -5.05 -5.92
C GLY A 167 -1.05 -3.89 -6.45
N ASN A 168 -0.74 -2.67 -6.02
CA ASN A 168 -1.44 -1.45 -6.46
C ASN A 168 -1.27 -1.22 -7.97
N CYS A 169 -0.11 -1.54 -8.55
CA CYS A 169 0.17 -1.33 -9.97
C CYS A 169 -0.14 -2.54 -10.86
N LYS A 170 -0.70 -3.63 -10.30
CA LYS A 170 -0.82 -4.93 -10.99
C LYS A 170 -1.53 -4.86 -12.35
N GLU A 171 -2.60 -4.06 -12.45
CA GLU A 171 -3.40 -3.95 -13.67
C GLU A 171 -2.61 -3.28 -14.79
N LYS A 172 -1.88 -2.20 -14.46
CA LYS A 172 -1.01 -1.51 -15.43
C LYS A 172 0.23 -2.33 -15.79
N LEU A 173 0.80 -3.05 -14.83
CA LEU A 173 1.96 -3.93 -15.05
C LEU A 173 1.60 -5.07 -16.01
N GLY A 174 0.43 -5.69 -15.83
CA GLY A 174 0.03 -6.88 -16.56
C GLY A 174 1.04 -8.03 -16.44
N VAL A 175 0.88 -9.06 -17.26
CA VAL A 175 1.75 -10.24 -17.24
C VAL A 175 3.20 -9.91 -17.62
N GLU A 176 3.38 -9.02 -18.60
CA GLU A 176 4.70 -8.61 -19.11
C GLU A 176 5.48 -7.82 -18.05
N GLY A 177 4.86 -6.79 -17.46
CA GLY A 177 5.50 -5.97 -16.42
C GLY A 177 5.80 -6.77 -15.16
N LEU A 178 4.92 -7.66 -14.72
CA LEU A 178 5.18 -8.57 -13.59
C LEU A 178 6.32 -9.55 -13.88
N THR A 179 6.45 -10.00 -15.13
CA THR A 179 7.56 -10.89 -15.55
C THR A 179 8.89 -10.13 -15.56
N LEU A 180 8.90 -8.90 -16.09
CA LEU A 180 10.08 -8.04 -16.06
C LEU A 180 10.49 -7.68 -14.62
N LEU A 181 9.53 -7.38 -13.74
CA LEU A 181 9.79 -7.13 -12.32
C LEU A 181 10.46 -8.33 -11.66
N ARG A 182 9.95 -9.55 -11.89
CA ARG A 182 10.54 -10.77 -11.35
C ARG A 182 12.00 -10.92 -11.78
N GLU A 183 12.27 -10.78 -13.08
CA GLU A 183 13.63 -10.87 -13.62
C GLU A 183 14.56 -9.81 -13.02
N LYS A 184 14.08 -8.58 -12.81
CA LYS A 184 14.85 -7.53 -12.14
C LYS A 184 15.18 -7.88 -10.70
N PHE A 185 14.23 -8.39 -9.93
CA PHE A 185 14.45 -8.82 -8.56
C PHE A 185 15.48 -9.95 -8.48
N GLU A 186 15.36 -10.97 -9.34
CA GLU A 186 16.29 -12.10 -9.40
C GLU A 186 17.71 -11.67 -9.81
N GLN A 187 17.85 -10.72 -10.74
CA GLN A 187 19.15 -10.26 -11.24
C GLN A 187 19.89 -9.29 -10.30
N ASN A 188 19.16 -8.59 -9.43
CA ASN A 188 19.73 -7.54 -8.56
C ASN A 188 19.78 -7.96 -7.08
N VAL A 189 19.72 -9.26 -6.82
CA VAL A 189 19.88 -9.80 -5.47
C VAL A 189 21.30 -9.56 -4.95
N THR A 190 21.36 -9.04 -3.73
CA THR A 190 22.57 -8.86 -2.94
C THR A 190 22.30 -9.32 -1.51
N VAL A 191 23.36 -9.56 -0.73
CA VAL A 191 23.23 -9.92 0.69
C VAL A 191 22.44 -8.86 1.49
N GLN A 192 22.49 -7.59 1.08
CA GLN A 192 21.86 -6.48 1.80
C GLN A 192 20.37 -6.35 1.49
N ASN A 193 19.92 -6.74 0.30
CA ASN A 193 18.54 -6.55 -0.16
C ASN A 193 17.76 -7.87 -0.32
N ALA A 194 18.34 -9.03 0.06
CA ALA A 194 17.74 -10.34 -0.12
C ALA A 194 16.31 -10.42 0.46
N ARG A 195 16.08 -9.84 1.64
CA ARG A 195 14.75 -9.75 2.25
C ARG A 195 13.77 -8.94 1.39
N ILE A 196 14.20 -7.80 0.85
CA ILE A 196 13.33 -6.94 0.02
C ILE A 196 13.02 -7.64 -1.30
N VAL A 197 14.02 -8.28 -1.92
CA VAL A 197 13.85 -9.10 -3.12
C VAL A 197 12.85 -10.22 -2.87
N ARG A 198 12.95 -10.92 -1.73
CA ARG A 198 12.00 -11.95 -1.30
C ARG A 198 10.57 -11.42 -1.24
N LEU A 199 10.35 -10.29 -0.58
CA LEU A 199 9.02 -9.65 -0.47
C LEU A 199 8.47 -9.24 -1.85
N GLY A 200 9.33 -8.72 -2.74
CA GLY A 200 8.95 -8.38 -4.10
C GLY A 200 8.50 -9.60 -4.90
N LEU A 201 9.24 -10.71 -4.81
CA LEU A 201 8.88 -11.98 -5.48
C LEU A 201 7.58 -12.57 -4.92
N GLN A 202 7.36 -12.48 -3.61
CA GLN A 202 6.10 -12.87 -2.96
C GLN A 202 4.93 -12.04 -3.50
N SER A 203 5.06 -10.71 -3.54
CA SER A 203 4.01 -9.82 -4.04
C SER A 203 3.69 -10.07 -5.53
N ILE A 204 4.70 -10.39 -6.35
CA ILE A 204 4.49 -10.78 -7.76
C ILE A 204 3.72 -12.10 -7.85
N ALA A 205 4.06 -13.09 -7.02
CA ALA A 205 3.34 -14.37 -6.96
C ALA A 205 1.87 -14.16 -6.56
N ASP A 206 1.61 -13.25 -5.63
CA ASP A 206 0.26 -12.88 -5.17
C ASP A 206 -0.55 -12.24 -6.29
N CYS A 207 0.05 -11.31 -7.02
CA CYS A 207 -0.58 -10.69 -8.20
C CYS A 207 -0.95 -11.73 -9.27
N ARG A 208 -0.13 -12.76 -9.42
CA ARG A 208 -0.34 -13.85 -10.40
C ARG A 208 -1.22 -14.98 -9.88
N LYS A 209 -1.54 -14.99 -8.57
CA LYS A 209 -2.17 -16.12 -7.87
C LYS A 209 -1.42 -17.43 -8.09
N ASP A 210 -0.09 -17.36 -8.09
CA ASP A 210 0.81 -18.49 -8.34
C ASP A 210 1.41 -19.00 -7.02
N VAL A 211 0.78 -20.03 -6.45
CA VAL A 211 1.20 -20.64 -5.17
C VAL A 211 2.62 -21.21 -5.27
N ASP A 212 3.01 -21.77 -6.41
CA ASP A 212 4.34 -22.37 -6.58
C ASP A 212 5.43 -21.30 -6.67
N ALA A 213 5.14 -20.17 -7.34
CA ALA A 213 6.03 -19.01 -7.33
C ALA A 213 6.18 -18.42 -5.93
N TYR A 214 5.09 -18.37 -5.15
CA TYR A 214 5.13 -17.89 -3.78
C TYR A 214 6.01 -18.80 -2.90
N MET A 215 5.85 -20.12 -3.00
CA MET A 215 6.71 -21.09 -2.30
C MET A 215 8.19 -20.92 -2.67
N ARG A 216 8.50 -20.75 -3.96
CA ARG A 216 9.88 -20.47 -4.41
C ARG A 216 10.42 -19.19 -3.82
N ALA A 217 9.60 -18.13 -3.74
CA ALA A 217 9.98 -16.87 -3.12
C ALA A 217 10.25 -17.04 -1.62
N CYS A 218 9.40 -17.72 -0.85
CA CYS A 218 9.65 -18.01 0.58
C CYS A 218 10.97 -18.78 0.80
N ASN A 219 11.35 -19.64 -0.13
CA ASN A 219 12.60 -20.41 -0.08
C ASN A 219 13.82 -19.68 -0.65
N PHE A 220 13.68 -18.41 -1.06
CA PHE A 220 14.73 -17.68 -1.77
C PHE A 220 16.00 -17.47 -0.93
N GLU A 221 15.87 -17.32 0.39
CA GLU A 221 17.00 -17.15 1.32
C GLU A 221 17.48 -18.46 1.97
N GLY A 222 17.00 -19.62 1.49
CA GLY A 222 17.32 -20.92 2.07
C GLY A 222 16.10 -21.55 2.73
N MET A 223 15.97 -21.44 4.05
CA MET A 223 14.84 -22.03 4.79
C MET A 223 13.72 -21.00 5.02
N PRO A 224 12.47 -21.29 4.61
CA PRO A 224 11.31 -20.45 4.92
C PRO A 224 11.13 -20.28 6.44
N HIS A 225 10.64 -19.11 6.87
CA HIS A 225 10.32 -18.89 8.27
C HIS A 225 9.09 -19.69 8.70
N ALA A 226 8.89 -19.87 10.01
CA ALA A 226 7.72 -20.59 10.53
C ALA A 226 6.39 -19.94 10.08
N HIS A 227 6.32 -18.61 10.02
CA HIS A 227 5.18 -17.88 9.47
C HIS A 227 4.92 -18.22 7.99
N ASP A 228 5.97 -18.36 7.17
CA ASP A 228 5.84 -18.70 5.76
C ASP A 228 5.21 -20.09 5.56
N HIS A 229 5.46 -21.04 6.47
CA HIS A 229 4.86 -22.38 6.39
C HIS A 229 3.33 -22.34 6.54
N LEU A 230 2.82 -21.50 7.46
CA LEU A 230 1.38 -21.29 7.65
C LEU A 230 0.75 -20.63 6.43
N GLU A 231 1.40 -19.59 5.91
CA GLU A 231 0.92 -18.85 4.75
C GLU A 231 0.87 -19.72 3.49
N ILE A 232 1.94 -20.49 3.24
CA ILE A 232 1.99 -21.47 2.15
C ILE A 232 0.89 -22.51 2.31
N ALA A 233 0.70 -23.07 3.51
CA ALA A 233 -0.32 -24.07 3.76
C ALA A 233 -1.74 -23.52 3.49
N ARG A 234 -2.04 -22.29 3.95
CA ARG A 234 -3.32 -21.63 3.68
C ARG A 234 -3.61 -21.52 2.18
N ARG A 235 -2.61 -21.06 1.42
CA ARG A 235 -2.72 -20.90 -0.04
C ARG A 235 -2.88 -22.24 -0.76
N LEU A 236 -2.19 -23.28 -0.32
CA LEU A 236 -2.36 -24.63 -0.86
C LEU A 236 -3.78 -25.17 -0.61
N ILE A 237 -4.34 -24.94 0.58
CA ILE A 237 -5.71 -25.32 0.92
C ILE A 237 -6.72 -24.60 0.01
N GLU A 238 -6.59 -23.29 -0.19
CA GLU A 238 -7.45 -22.50 -1.08
C GLU A 238 -7.45 -23.03 -2.53
N HIS A 239 -6.36 -23.67 -2.95
CA HIS A 239 -6.20 -24.30 -4.26
C HIS A 239 -6.43 -25.83 -4.25
N TRP A 240 -7.09 -26.37 -3.22
CA TRP A 240 -7.44 -27.79 -3.08
C TRP A 240 -6.24 -28.75 -2.99
N ARG A 241 -5.05 -28.25 -2.62
CA ARG A 241 -3.80 -29.02 -2.47
C ARG A 241 -3.54 -29.38 -1.01
N GLY A 242 -4.53 -30.01 -0.36
CA GLY A 242 -4.49 -30.29 1.09
C GLY A 242 -3.33 -31.20 1.51
N GLU A 243 -2.93 -32.19 0.71
CA GLU A 243 -1.81 -33.08 1.04
C GLU A 243 -0.48 -32.34 1.16
N GLU A 244 -0.21 -31.42 0.23
CA GLU A 244 0.99 -30.59 0.27
C GLU A 244 0.94 -29.60 1.43
N ALA A 245 -0.24 -29.04 1.74
CA ALA A 245 -0.42 -28.18 2.89
C ALA A 245 -0.04 -28.90 4.19
N LEU A 246 -0.46 -30.17 4.36
CA LEU A 246 -0.08 -30.99 5.52
C LEU A 246 1.44 -31.18 5.61
N GLN A 247 2.12 -31.46 4.49
CA GLN A 247 3.57 -31.60 4.47
C GLN A 247 4.30 -30.33 4.91
N TRP A 248 3.76 -29.15 4.57
CA TRP A 248 4.31 -27.88 5.04
C TRP A 248 4.05 -27.65 6.53
N LEU A 249 2.84 -27.94 7.02
CA LEU A 249 2.51 -27.80 8.43
C LEU A 249 3.29 -28.79 9.31
N ASP A 250 3.56 -30.00 8.84
CA ASP A 250 4.30 -31.01 9.61
C ASP A 250 5.79 -30.69 9.79
N LYS A 251 6.38 -29.87 8.91
CA LYS A 251 7.77 -29.40 9.03
C LYS A 251 7.96 -28.36 10.15
N MET A 252 6.89 -27.74 10.62
CA MET A 252 6.97 -26.73 11.67
C MET A 252 7.28 -27.39 13.02
N ASP A 253 8.42 -27.02 13.61
CA ASP A 253 8.77 -27.33 15.00
C ASP A 253 8.43 -26.12 15.88
N VAL A 254 7.15 -26.01 16.27
CA VAL A 254 6.64 -24.93 17.14
C VAL A 254 6.18 -25.52 18.48
N PRO A 255 6.57 -24.92 19.63
CA PRO A 255 6.07 -25.36 20.93
C PRO A 255 4.56 -25.22 21.02
N THR A 256 3.91 -26.12 21.77
CA THR A 256 2.45 -26.12 21.96
C THR A 256 1.90 -24.82 22.57
N SER A 257 2.73 -24.07 23.30
CA SER A 257 2.36 -22.77 23.88
C SER A 257 2.46 -21.60 22.90
N HIS A 258 2.97 -21.81 21.68
CA HIS A 258 3.15 -20.74 20.71
C HIS A 258 1.82 -20.39 20.04
N PRO A 259 1.48 -19.09 19.84
CA PRO A 259 0.22 -18.70 19.18
C PRO A 259 -0.01 -19.34 17.81
N TRP A 260 1.07 -19.58 17.07
CA TRP A 260 1.04 -20.24 15.76
C TRP A 260 0.63 -21.71 15.80
N GLU A 261 0.69 -22.40 16.93
CA GLU A 261 0.26 -23.80 17.00
C GLU A 261 -1.25 -23.92 16.84
N SER A 262 -2.02 -23.01 17.45
CA SER A 262 -3.48 -22.98 17.28
C SER A 262 -3.87 -22.74 15.82
N GLU A 263 -3.14 -21.86 15.14
CA GLU A 263 -3.33 -21.60 13.71
C GLU A 263 -2.92 -22.80 12.85
N ARG A 264 -1.78 -23.42 13.14
CA ARG A 264 -1.30 -24.63 12.47
C ARG A 264 -2.32 -25.76 12.55
N GLN A 265 -2.86 -26.04 13.74
CA GLN A 265 -3.85 -27.10 13.94
C GLN A 265 -5.16 -26.79 13.18
N ALA A 266 -5.62 -25.54 13.18
CA ALA A 266 -6.79 -25.13 12.40
C ALA A 266 -6.58 -25.35 10.90
N LEU A 267 -5.40 -25.01 10.36
CA LEU A 267 -5.05 -25.27 8.97
C LEU A 267 -4.91 -26.77 8.66
N LYS A 268 -4.41 -27.59 9.60
CA LYS A 268 -4.35 -29.05 9.44
C LYS A 268 -5.74 -29.66 9.29
N VAL A 269 -6.69 -29.24 10.12
CA VAL A 269 -8.09 -29.65 10.01
C VAL A 269 -8.63 -29.31 8.61
N GLN A 270 -8.49 -28.05 8.17
CA GLN A 270 -8.96 -27.61 6.85
C GLN A 270 -8.29 -28.38 5.69
N ALA A 271 -7.00 -28.69 5.80
CA ALA A 271 -6.28 -29.48 4.81
C ALA A 271 -6.80 -30.93 4.75
N LEU A 272 -7.05 -31.56 5.90
CA LEU A 272 -7.61 -32.92 5.97
C LEU A 272 -9.03 -32.98 5.39
N GLU A 273 -9.85 -31.96 5.63
CA GLU A 273 -11.19 -31.85 5.05
C GLU A 273 -11.16 -31.69 3.53
N THR A 274 -10.24 -30.87 3.04
CA THR A 274 -9.98 -30.68 1.60
C THR A 274 -9.58 -32.00 0.93
N CYS A 275 -8.87 -32.88 1.64
CA CYS A 275 -8.49 -34.22 1.18
C CYS A 275 -9.60 -35.28 1.40
N GLY A 276 -10.77 -34.93 1.91
CA GLY A 276 -11.86 -35.86 2.23
C GLY A 276 -11.59 -36.78 3.42
N SER A 277 -10.56 -36.50 4.23
CA SER A 277 -10.16 -37.29 5.41
C SER A 277 -10.87 -36.78 6.67
N TYR A 278 -12.21 -36.80 6.67
CA TYR A 278 -13.03 -36.19 7.74
C TYR A 278 -12.82 -36.80 9.12
N ASP A 279 -12.56 -38.11 9.23
CA ASP A 279 -12.31 -38.78 10.51
C ASP A 279 -11.04 -38.22 11.17
N LYS A 280 -9.95 -38.10 10.40
CA LYS A 280 -8.69 -37.51 10.87
C LYS A 280 -8.85 -36.03 11.21
N ALA A 281 -9.65 -35.29 10.43
CA ALA A 281 -9.96 -33.89 10.71
C ALA A 281 -10.72 -33.76 12.04
N GLN A 282 -11.62 -34.69 12.33
CA GLN A 282 -12.35 -34.74 13.59
C GLN A 282 -11.44 -35.08 14.77
N ASP A 283 -10.52 -36.03 14.61
CA ASP A 283 -9.53 -36.35 15.65
C ASP A 283 -8.67 -35.12 15.98
N GLU A 284 -8.19 -34.40 14.96
CA GLU A 284 -7.38 -33.19 15.14
C GLU A 284 -8.15 -32.05 15.84
N ARG A 285 -9.47 -31.91 15.59
CA ARG A 285 -10.32 -30.95 16.32
C ARG A 285 -10.44 -31.25 17.80
N MET A 286 -10.51 -32.54 18.16
CA MET A 286 -10.64 -32.97 19.55
C MET A 286 -9.35 -32.71 20.34
N VAL A 287 -8.20 -32.62 19.65
CA VAL A 287 -6.93 -32.19 20.24
C VAL A 287 -6.92 -30.67 20.50
N LEU A 288 -7.57 -29.89 19.63
CA LEU A 288 -7.66 -28.41 19.67
C LEU A 288 -8.57 -27.90 20.80
N ALA A 289 -9.54 -28.71 21.23
CA ALA A 289 -10.41 -28.41 22.36
C ALA A 289 -9.86 -29.07 23.63
N PRO A 290 -8.99 -28.42 24.43
CA PRO A 290 -8.66 -28.96 25.73
C PRO A 290 -9.95 -29.08 26.53
N GLU A 291 -10.24 -30.28 27.03
CA GLU A 291 -11.36 -30.56 27.91
C GLU A 291 -11.45 -29.44 28.96
N VAL A 292 -12.53 -28.66 28.91
CA VAL A 292 -12.94 -27.84 30.05
C VAL A 292 -13.31 -28.84 31.15
N LYS A 293 -12.36 -29.11 32.03
CA LYS A 293 -12.57 -29.77 33.32
C LYS A 293 -12.53 -28.72 34.43
#